data_AF-A0A069DGJ3-F1
#
_entry.id   AF-A0A069DGJ3-F1
#
_cell.length_a   1.000
_cell.length_b   1.000
_cell.length_c   1.000
_cell.angle_alpha   90.00
_cell.angle_beta   90.00
_cell.angle_gamma   90.00
#
_symmetry.space_group_name_H-M   'P 1'
#
loop_
_entity.id
_entity.type
_entity.pdbx_description
1 polymer ?
#
loop_
_entity_poly.entity_id
_entity_poly.type
_entity_poly.pdbx_seq_one_letter_code
_entity_poly.pdbx_strand_id
1 'polypeptide(L)' 'MESQQPNNEEAPEIDFVLLALGKHMGLSFLELNELRVRDLLDLSKQYFPDSERSKSKQKNATQADIDSFFG' A
#
# COMPACT_ATOMS: atom_id res chain seq x y z
N MET A 1 29.40 -19.16 -13.28
CA MET A 1 28.03 -18.92 -13.74
C MET A 1 27.15 -18.98 -12.51
N GLU A 2 26.88 -17.82 -11.90
CA GLU A 2 25.99 -17.72 -10.74
C GLU A 2 24.54 -17.81 -11.21
N SER A 3 23.86 -18.85 -10.76
CA SER A 3 22.43 -19.06 -10.97
C SER A 3 21.66 -18.02 -10.15
N GLN A 4 21.05 -17.03 -10.81
CA GLN A 4 20.08 -16.15 -10.16
C GLN A 4 18.91 -17.00 -9.64
N GLN A 5 18.77 -17.08 -8.32
CA GLN A 5 17.58 -17.63 -7.68
C GLN A 5 16.38 -16.74 -8.06
N PRO A 6 15.27 -17.32 -8.56
CA PRO A 6 14.04 -16.54 -8.69
C PRO A 6 13.57 -16.17 -7.29
N ASN A 7 13.49 -14.86 -7.01
CA ASN A 7 12.90 -14.35 -5.77
C ASN A 7 11.41 -14.70 -5.80
N ASN A 8 11.05 -15.85 -5.24
CA ASN A 8 9.70 -16.36 -5.15
C ASN A 8 9.00 -15.73 -3.93
N GLU A 9 8.99 -14.39 -3.87
CA GLU A 9 8.04 -13.69 -3.02
C GLU A 9 6.65 -14.01 -3.59
N GLU A 10 5.96 -14.98 -2.98
CA GLU A 10 4.59 -15.32 -3.34
C GLU A 10 3.78 -14.02 -3.36
N ALA A 11 3.32 -13.63 -4.55
CA ALA A 11 2.48 -12.47 -4.70
C ALA A 11 1.32 -12.63 -3.71
N PRO A 12 1.02 -11.61 -2.88
CA PRO A 12 -0.03 -11.74 -1.88
C PRO A 12 -1.32 -12.18 -2.59
N GLU A 13 -1.96 -13.20 -2.05
CA GLU A 13 -3.22 -13.73 -2.58
C GLU A 13 -4.17 -12.56 -2.82
N ILE A 14 -4.63 -12.44 -4.07
CA ILE A 14 -5.38 -11.26 -4.54
C ILE A 14 -6.63 -11.01 -3.69
N ASP A 15 -7.23 -12.08 -3.17
CA ASP A 15 -8.41 -12.03 -2.31
C ASP A 15 -8.13 -11.26 -1.01
N PHE A 16 -6.97 -11.47 -0.38
CA PHE A 16 -6.55 -10.72 0.81
C PHE A 16 -6.30 -9.25 0.50
N VAL A 17 -5.74 -8.93 -0.67
CA VAL A 17 -5.52 -7.55 -1.10
C VAL A 17 -6.86 -6.82 -1.27
N LEU A 18 -7.85 -7.46 -1.90
CA LEU A 18 -9.18 -6.87 -2.11
C LEU A 18 -9.91 -6.63 -0.78
N LEU A 19 -9.82 -7.59 0.15
CA LEU A 19 -10.38 -7.44 1.50
C LEU A 19 -9.72 -6.31 2.28
N ALA A 20 -8.39 -6.20 2.23
CA ALA A 20 -7.65 -5.14 2.89
C ALA A 20 -8.02 -3.76 2.34
N LEU A 21 -8.13 -3.62 1.01
CA LEU A 21 -8.56 -2.39 0.37
C LEU A 21 -9.98 -1.99 0.79
N GLY A 22 -10.94 -2.91 0.71
CA GLY A 22 -12.31 -2.64 1.12
C GLY A 22 -12.40 -2.21 2.59
N LYS A 23 -11.68 -2.89 3.49
CA LYS A 23 -11.62 -2.51 4.90
C LYS A 23 -11.00 -1.13 5.12
N HIS A 24 -9.90 -0.82 4.41
CA HIS A 24 -9.21 0.45 4.54
C HIS A 24 -10.07 1.62 4.04
N MET A 25 -10.90 1.39 3.03
CA MET A 25 -11.85 2.36 2.48
C MET A 25 -13.17 2.45 3.28
N GLY A 26 -13.35 1.59 4.29
CA GLY A 26 -14.55 1.58 5.13
C GLY A 26 -15.77 0.91 4.51
N LEU A 27 -15.59 0.08 3.48
CA LEU A 27 -16.67 -0.66 2.83
C LEU A 27 -17.11 -1.86 3.68
N SER A 28 -18.41 -2.07 3.76
CA SER A 28 -19.01 -3.32 4.23
C SER A 28 -18.81 -4.43 3.19
N PHE A 29 -18.98 -5.70 3.61
CA PHE A 29 -18.92 -6.83 2.69
C PHE A 29 -19.99 -6.78 1.59
N LEU A 30 -21.17 -6.23 1.90
CA LEU A 30 -22.22 -6.05 0.90
C LEU A 30 -21.78 -5.04 -0.16
N GLU A 31 -21.26 -3.89 0.25
CA GLU A 31 -20.79 -2.86 -0.69
C GLU A 31 -19.59 -3.34 -1.52
N LEU A 32 -18.70 -4.13 -0.93
CA LEU A 32 -17.56 -4.71 -1.64
C LEU A 32 -18.03 -5.69 -2.73
N ASN A 33 -19.04 -6.50 -2.45
CA ASN A 33 -19.61 -7.45 -3.42
C ASN A 33 -20.33 -6.79 -4.60
N GLU A 34 -20.81 -5.56 -4.46
CA GLU A 34 -21.42 -4.79 -5.56
C GLU A 34 -20.38 -4.24 -6.55
N LEU A 35 -19.09 -4.27 -6.19
CA LEU A 35 -18.01 -3.77 -7.04
C LEU A 35 -17.36 -4.91 -7.82
N ARG A 36 -17.12 -4.69 -9.12
CA ARG A 36 -16.17 -5.53 -9.83
C ARG A 36 -14.77 -5.25 -9.29
N VAL A 37 -13.91 -6.26 -9.28
CA VAL A 37 -12.50 -6.15 -8.88
C VAL A 37 -11.82 -4.94 -9.52
N ARG A 38 -12.04 -4.72 -10.82
CA ARG A 38 -11.48 -3.57 -11.55
C ARG A 38 -11.93 -2.22 -10.98
N ASP A 39 -13.23 -2.09 -10.71
CA ASP A 39 -13.82 -0.86 -10.22
C ASP A 39 -13.30 -0.56 -8.80
N LEU A 40 -13.16 -1.59 -7.94
CA LEU A 40 -12.55 -1.46 -6.61
C LEU A 40 -11.08 -1.00 -6.68
N LEU A 41 -10.30 -1.55 -7.61
CA LEU A 41 -8.89 -1.17 -7.79
C LEU A 41 -8.71 0.24 -8.35
N ASP A 42 -9.60 0.69 -9.24
CA ASP A 42 -9.53 2.05 -9.76
C ASP A 42 -10.03 3.07 -8.71
N LEU A 43 -11.05 2.69 -7.94
CA LEU A 43 -11.54 3.49 -6.81
C LEU A 43 -10.45 3.64 -5.74
N SER A 44 -9.73 2.57 -5.39
CA SER A 44 -8.69 2.62 -4.36
C SER A 44 -7.54 3.55 -4.75
N LYS A 45 -7.12 3.57 -6.03
CA LYS A 45 -6.09 4.51 -6.52
C LYS A 45 -6.51 5.97 -6.38
N GLN A 46 -7.78 6.28 -6.62
CA GLN A 46 -8.30 7.64 -6.47
C GLN A 46 -8.52 8.02 -5.00
N TYR A 47 -8.88 7.05 -4.17
CA TYR A 47 -9.14 7.23 -2.74
C TYR A 47 -7.85 7.40 -1.94
N PHE A 48 -6.76 6.76 -2.35
CA PHE A 48 -5.42 6.87 -1.76
C PHE A 48 -4.42 7.47 -2.75
N PRO A 49 -4.54 8.76 -3.12
CA PRO A 49 -3.66 9.38 -4.12
C PRO A 49 -2.19 9.40 -3.67
N ASP A 50 -1.95 9.28 -2.36
CA ASP A 50 -0.62 9.31 -1.76
C ASP A 50 -0.01 7.92 -1.51
N SER A 51 -0.71 6.80 -1.69
CA SER A 51 -0.11 5.48 -1.44
C SER A 51 1.03 5.14 -2.42
N GLU A 52 0.98 5.68 -3.64
CA GLU A 52 2.11 5.61 -4.59
C GLU A 52 3.06 6.82 -4.48
N ARG A 53 2.57 7.99 -4.04
CA ARG A 53 3.40 9.19 -3.85
C ARG A 53 4.18 9.22 -2.54
N SER A 54 3.82 8.41 -1.55
CA SER A 54 4.49 8.37 -0.24
C SER A 54 5.86 7.70 -0.29
N LYS A 55 6.28 7.13 -1.43
CA LYS A 55 7.70 6.84 -1.68
C LYS A 55 8.52 8.10 -1.95
N SER A 56 7.87 9.22 -2.29
CA SER A 56 8.54 10.52 -2.37
C SER A 56 8.60 11.15 -0.97
N LYS A 57 9.79 11.12 -0.36
CA LYS A 57 10.18 11.77 0.90
C LYS A 57 9.63 11.16 2.20
N GLN A 58 9.91 9.88 2.45
CA GLN A 58 10.37 9.57 3.80
C GLN A 58 11.68 10.33 4.01
N LYS A 59 11.62 11.48 4.68
CA LYS A 59 12.82 12.26 5.04
C LYS A 59 13.54 11.47 6.11
N ASN A 60 14.78 11.05 5.84
CA ASN A 60 15.67 10.60 6.90
C ASN A 60 15.87 11.75 7.89
N ALA A 61 15.83 11.44 9.19
CA ALA A 61 16.12 12.42 10.23
C ALA A 61 17.54 12.96 10.04
N THR A 62 17.67 14.29 10.03
CA THR A 62 18.97 14.96 9.99
C THR A 62 19.50 15.16 11.41
N GLN A 63 20.80 15.45 11.55
CA GLN A 63 21.37 15.75 12.86
C GLN A 63 20.66 16.95 13.54
N ALA A 64 20.21 17.95 12.76
CA ALA A 64 19.44 19.07 13.29
C ALA A 64 18.09 18.64 13.88
N ASP A 65 17.43 17.63 13.31
CA ASP A 65 16.18 17.08 13.84
C ASP A 65 16.44 16.30 15.15
N ILE A 66 17.57 15.58 15.22
CA ILE A 66 18.02 14.86 16.42
C ILE A 66 18.34 15.86 17.55
N ASP A 67 19.11 16.90 17.24
CA ASP A 67 19.53 17.92 18.21
C ASP A 67 18.32 18.71 18.75
N SER A 68 17.31 18.98 17.92
CA SER A 68 16.06 19.62 18.36
C SER A 68 15.21 18.73 19.26
N PHE A 69 15.37 17.41 19.21
CA PHE A 69 14.62 16.47 20.04
C PHE A 69 15.28 16.19 21.39
N PHE A 70 16.62 16.20 21.44
CA PHE A 70 17.41 15.93 22.65
C PHE A 70 17.99 17.18 23.34
N GLY A 71 17.81 18.36 22.76
CA GLY A 71 18.28 19.66 23.27
C GLY A 71 17.37 20.30 24.30
#